data_AF-A0A0F3M7X8-F1
#
_entry.id   AF-A0A0F3M7X8-F1
#
_cell.length_a   1.000
_cell.length_b   1.000
_cell.length_c   1.000
_cell.angle_alpha   90.00
_cell.angle_beta   90.00
_cell.angle_gamma   90.00
#
_symmetry.space_group_name_H-M   'P 1'
#
loop_
_entity.id
_entity.type
_entity.pdbx_description
1 polymer ?
#
loop_
_entity_poly.entity_id
_entity_poly.type
_entity_poly.pdbx_seq_one_letter_code
_entity_poly.pdbx_strand_id
1 'polypeptide(L)' 'MDRNPTLRIDKHKMQARERRLSYDEMTKFLQVLCREASALIRDFALLALYTGARKSNVLEME' A
#
# COMPACT_ATOMS: atom_id res chain seq x y z
N MET A 1 -3.91 -20.72 -38.75
CA MET A 1 -4.31 -20.51 -37.34
C MET A 1 -3.04 -20.68 -36.51
N ASP A 2 -2.31 -19.60 -36.33
CA ASP A 2 -1.05 -19.60 -35.58
C ASP A 2 -1.33 -19.88 -34.10
N ARG A 3 -0.87 -21.03 -33.59
CA ARG A 3 -1.01 -21.39 -32.18
C ARG A 3 -0.12 -20.47 -31.35
N ASN A 4 -0.70 -19.84 -30.32
CA ASN A 4 0.05 -19.06 -29.34
C ASN A 4 1.22 -19.91 -28.78
N PRO A 5 2.49 -19.50 -28.99
CA PRO A 5 3.66 -20.28 -28.59
C PRO A 5 3.80 -20.44 -27.07
N THR A 6 3.07 -19.65 -26.28
CA THR A 6 3.13 -19.65 -24.81
C THR A 6 2.03 -20.47 -24.14
N LEU A 7 1.12 -21.07 -24.90
CA LEU A 7 -0.09 -21.73 -24.38
C LEU A 7 0.19 -22.88 -23.38
N ARG A 8 1.39 -23.47 -23.41
CA ARG A 8 1.80 -24.61 -22.55
C ARG A 8 2.92 -24.26 -21.57
N ILE A 9 3.26 -22.98 -21.43
CA ILE A 9 4.25 -22.53 -20.47
C ILE A 9 3.55 -22.31 -19.14
N ASP A 10 3.92 -23.09 -18.13
CA ASP A 10 3.39 -22.94 -16.79
C ASP A 10 3.81 -21.59 -16.19
N LYS A 11 2.85 -20.86 -15.62
CA LYS A 11 3.12 -19.60 -14.93
C LYS A 11 3.78 -19.91 -13.60
N HIS A 12 5.02 -19.47 -13.41
CA HIS A 12 5.62 -19.43 -12.09
C HIS A 12 4.86 -18.46 -11.18
N LYS A 13 4.22 -18.98 -10.14
CA LYS A 13 3.48 -18.16 -9.18
C LYS A 13 4.46 -17.30 -8.39
N MET A 14 4.32 -15.98 -8.55
CA MET A 14 5.05 -15.02 -7.73
C MET A 14 4.55 -15.08 -6.29
N GLN A 15 5.48 -15.22 -5.36
CA GLN A 15 5.20 -15.02 -3.93
C GLN A 15 5.29 -13.54 -3.63
N ALA A 16 4.19 -12.94 -3.16
CA ALA A 16 4.18 -11.54 -2.74
C ALA A 16 5.10 -11.39 -1.51
N ARG A 17 6.09 -10.50 -1.60
CA ARG A 17 7.03 -10.19 -0.50
C ARG A 17 6.67 -8.90 0.23
N GLU A 18 5.39 -8.54 0.20
CA GLU A 18 4.92 -7.32 0.85
C GLU A 18 4.78 -7.56 2.35
N ARG A 19 5.55 -6.81 3.14
CA ARG A 19 5.45 -6.81 4.60
C ARG A 19 4.35 -5.83 5.02
N ARG A 20 3.46 -6.30 5.88
CA ARG A 20 2.46 -5.46 6.56
C ARG A 20 3.01 -4.95 7.88
N LEU A 21 2.55 -3.76 8.30
CA LEU A 21 2.76 -3.29 9.67
C LEU A 21 2.06 -4.24 10.63
N SER A 22 2.78 -4.73 11.63
CA SER A 22 2.18 -5.46 12.75
C SER A 22 1.44 -4.49 13.69
N TYR A 23 0.66 -5.04 14.62
CA TYR A 23 -0.06 -4.22 15.61
C TYR A 23 0.90 -3.41 16.51
N ASP A 24 2.01 -4.02 16.93
CA ASP A 24 3.06 -3.36 17.71
C ASP A 24 3.76 -2.27 16.91
N GLU A 25 3.99 -2.51 15.62
CA GLU A 25 4.60 -1.54 14.70
C GLU A 25 3.65 -0.38 14.42
N MET A 26 2.34 -0.62 14.33
CA MET A 26 1.34 0.41 14.11
C MET A 26 1.37 1.46 15.22
N THR A 27 1.44 1.03 16.48
CA THR A 27 1.50 1.96 17.62
C THR A 27 2.75 2.84 17.54
N LYS A 28 3.91 2.26 17.24
CA LYS A 28 5.18 2.99 17.08
C LYS A 28 5.13 3.94 15.88
N PHE A 29 4.54 3.48 14.78
CA PHE A 29 4.37 4.28 13.57
C PHE A 29 3.52 5.52 13.83
N LEU A 30 2.36 5.37 14.49
CA LEU A 30 1.49 6.49 14.83
C LEU A 30 2.18 7.51 15.76
N GLN A 31 2.98 7.05 16.73
CA GLN A 31 3.75 7.95 17.61
C GLN A 31 4.74 8.84 16.83
N VAL A 32 5.43 8.28 15.83
CA VAL A 32 6.34 9.03 14.96
C VAL A 32 5.54 9.95 14.03
N LEU A 33 4.45 9.45 13.45
CA LEU A 33 3.61 10.21 12.53
C LEU A 33 3.00 11.46 13.17
N CYS A 34 2.60 11.40 14.44
CA CYS A 34 2.11 12.55 15.18
C CYS A 34 3.17 13.66 15.36
N ARG A 35 4.46 13.32 15.27
CA ARG A 35 5.58 14.27 15.34
C ARG A 35 6.10 14.70 13.98
N GLU A 36 5.48 14.23 12.90
CA GLU A 36 5.85 14.58 11.54
C GLU A 36 5.71 16.09 11.32
N ALA A 37 6.75 16.71 10.75
CA ALA A 37 6.82 18.15 10.57
C ALA A 37 5.86 18.62 9.48
N SER A 38 5.74 17.83 8.41
CA SER A 38 4.82 18.12 7.31
C SER A 38 3.40 17.71 7.69
N ALA A 39 2.52 18.71 7.88
CA ALA A 39 1.09 18.49 8.07
C ALA A 39 0.50 17.69 6.90
N LEU A 40 0.90 17.97 5.66
CA LEU A 40 0.43 17.24 4.47
C LEU A 40 0.75 15.75 4.53
N ILE A 41 1.96 15.37 4.95
CA ILE A 41 2.34 13.96 5.07
C ILE A 41 1.54 13.28 6.19
N ARG A 42 1.43 13.96 7.33
CA ARG A 42 0.67 13.48 8.47
C ARG A 42 -0.80 13.25 8.11
N ASP A 43 -1.45 14.23 7.51
CA ASP A 43 -2.86 14.20 7.15
C ASP A 43 -3.13 13.14 6.08
N PHE A 44 -2.27 13.06 5.05
CA PHE A 44 -2.34 11.99 4.05
C PHE A 44 -2.28 10.60 4.69
N ALA A 45 -1.30 10.36 5.57
CA ALA A 45 -1.13 9.05 6.19
C ALA A 45 -2.31 8.72 7.12
N LEU A 46 -2.79 9.68 7.91
CA LEU A 46 -3.96 9.49 8.77
C LEU A 46 -5.24 9.21 7.97
N LEU A 47 -5.49 9.97 6.90
CA LEU A 47 -6.63 9.74 5.99
C LEU A 47 -6.56 8.35 5.35
N ALA A 48 -5.40 7.95 4.83
CA ALA A 48 -5.21 6.64 4.23
C ALA A 48 -5.46 5.50 5.23
N LEU A 49 -4.98 5.64 6.48
CA LEU A 49 -5.17 4.64 7.53
C LEU A 49 -6.62 4.57 8.01
N TYR A 50 -7.29 5.71 8.17
CA TYR A 50 -8.63 5.78 8.73
C TYR A 50 -9.72 5.37 7.72
N THR A 51 -9.53 5.70 6.44
CA THR A 51 -10.49 5.38 5.37
C THR A 51 -10.22 4.04 4.69
N GLY A 52 -8.96 3.55 4.73
CA GLY A 52 -8.54 2.37 3.97
C GLY A 52 -8.54 2.57 2.45
N ALA A 53 -8.70 3.80 1.96
CA ALA A 53 -8.72 4.10 0.53
C ALA A 53 -7.33 3.92 -0.10
N ARG A 54 -7.31 3.61 -1.41
CA ARG A 54 -6.05 3.53 -2.17
C ARG A 54 -5.38 4.90 -2.20
N LYS A 55 -4.05 4.92 -2.24
CA LYS A 55 -3.25 6.16 -2.33
C LYS A 55 -3.76 7.11 -3.42
N SER A 56 -4.06 6.60 -4.62
CA SER A 56 -4.60 7.40 -5.74
C SER A 56 -5.88 8.12 -5.34
N ASN A 57 -6.80 7.39 -4.70
CA ASN A 57 -8.10 7.91 -4.31
C ASN A 57 -7.96 8.99 -3.23
N VAL A 58 -7.07 8.79 -2.25
CA VAL A 58 -6.80 9.80 -1.21
C VAL A 58 -6.24 11.09 -1.83
N LEU A 59 -5.39 10.97 -2.85
CA LEU A 59 -4.81 12.13 -3.54
C LEU A 59 -5.80 12.84 -4.49
N GLU A 60 -6.91 12.20 -4.81
CA GLU A 60 -8.01 12.75 -5.62
C GLU A 60 -9.13 13.34 -4.77
N MET A 61 -9.06 13.24 -3.44
CA MET A 61 -10.03 13.87 -2.54
C MET A 61 -9.79 15.39 -2.50
N GLU A 62 -10.78 16.16 -2.92
CA GLU A 62 -10.82 17.63 -2.78
C GLU A 62 -11.29 18.08 -1.39
#